data_AF-A0A084SE44-F1
#
_entry.id   AF-A0A084SE44-F1
#
_cell.length_a   1.000
_cell.length_b   1.000
_cell.length_c   1.000
_cell.angle_alpha   90.00
_cell.angle_beta   90.00
_cell.angle_gamma   90.00
#
_symmetry.space_group_name_H-M   'P 1'
#
loop_
_entity.id
_entity.type
_entity.pdbx_description
1 polymer ?
#
loop_
_entity_poly.entity_id
_entity_poly.type
_entity_poly.pdbx_seq_one_letter_code
_entity_poly.pdbx_strand_id
1 'polypeptide(L)'
;MPLVDRLRNESQAHHASVEALPCFQALATRTLPPESQRALHQALALLHEALTRALAATSHPALVALGAEAPPVHPLLEASLVSSAPRDRLESPVVIAAIALGERMRSAAHREPLSLLGYHYALRLALLPLPGTSPWSDFARWLEGRALEAAEEEGVLRAVGESFTLVRNLLDALHPPREHPPTWWLNRDAGGHPITTDLDELRAALRAAEASWEEFPYYAWRYGEHGRQFSWSDSAWLVTLGGQDEAQVWKHISWLGGLLASRGMPRLMLERHLRVLSRELVHAKPMHRRAYEVLSRVAERMAGERRRILGDDELRMFGEDFDARVGPEWSQRLRGAGELLAAAVADEYGGIAQAVPSLASWMREPSRFPAPWIRAVERTLLQARSLCRVRFPSGVAGRE
;
A
#
# COMPACT_ATOMS: atom_id res chain seq x y z
N MET A 1 -6.20 25.55 17.06
CA MET A 1 -4.89 25.19 17.64
C MET A 1 -3.88 25.27 16.51
N PRO A 2 -2.69 25.87 16.69
CA PRO A 2 -1.66 25.88 15.66
C PRO A 2 -1.31 24.45 15.21
N LEU A 3 -1.03 24.26 13.92
CA LEU A 3 -0.74 22.95 13.33
C LEU A 3 0.43 22.25 14.02
N VAL A 4 1.50 23.00 14.35
CA VAL A 4 2.68 22.46 15.03
C VAL A 4 2.35 21.92 16.43
N ASP A 5 1.49 22.61 17.18
CA ASP A 5 1.06 22.13 18.50
C ASP A 5 0.20 20.87 18.37
N ARG A 6 -0.66 20.81 17.36
CA ARG A 6 -1.43 19.60 17.06
C ARG A 6 -0.52 18.43 16.71
N LEU A 7 0.42 18.63 15.80
CA LEU A 7 1.41 17.62 15.42
C LEU A 7 2.21 17.12 16.62
N ARG A 8 2.64 18.03 17.51
CA ARG A 8 3.35 17.68 18.74
C ARG A 8 2.49 16.82 19.65
N ASN A 9 1.24 17.21 19.87
CA ASN A 9 0.31 16.50 20.74
C ASN A 9 -0.01 15.10 20.18
N GLU A 10 -0.34 15.00 18.90
CA GLU A 10 -0.70 13.73 18.23
C GLU A 10 0.52 12.79 18.13
N SER A 11 1.72 13.32 17.94
CA SER A 11 2.95 12.51 17.85
C SER A 11 3.57 12.15 19.20
N GLN A 12 3.11 12.71 20.32
CA GLN A 12 3.74 12.51 21.63
C GLN A 12 3.77 11.03 22.05
N ALA A 13 2.64 10.33 21.92
CA ALA A 13 2.56 8.90 22.26
C ALA A 13 3.45 8.05 21.34
N HIS A 14 3.53 8.43 20.06
CA HIS A 14 4.40 7.77 19.09
C HIS A 14 5.88 7.98 19.42
N HIS A 15 6.27 9.19 19.77
CA HIS A 15 7.64 9.52 20.18
C HIS A 15 8.07 8.72 21.40
N ALA A 16 7.25 8.73 22.46
CA ALA A 16 7.50 7.95 23.67
C ALA A 16 7.64 6.45 23.37
N SER A 17 6.84 5.92 22.44
CA SER A 17 6.94 4.52 22.02
C SER A 17 8.24 4.19 21.28
N VAL A 18 8.79 5.14 20.53
CA VAL A 18 10.08 4.99 19.83
C VAL A 18 11.25 5.10 20.81
N GLU A 19 11.21 6.07 21.73
CA GLU A 19 12.25 6.26 22.76
C GLU A 19 12.37 5.06 23.71
N ALA A 20 11.26 4.35 23.93
CA ALA A 20 11.21 3.13 24.72
C ALA A 20 11.87 1.92 24.05
N LEU A 21 12.21 1.98 22.75
CA LEU A 21 12.80 0.85 22.05
C LEU A 21 14.25 0.59 22.47
N PRO A 22 14.67 -0.69 22.59
CA PRO A 22 16.06 -1.04 22.90
C PRO A 22 17.07 -0.42 21.93
N CYS A 23 16.73 -0.37 20.62
CA CYS A 23 17.59 0.27 19.62
C CYS A 23 17.85 1.75 19.91
N PHE A 24 16.83 2.48 20.38
CA PHE A 24 16.97 3.90 20.68
C PHE A 24 17.87 4.12 21.91
N GLN A 25 17.69 3.30 22.95
CA GLN A 25 18.55 3.32 24.14
C GLN A 25 20.00 2.95 23.80
N ALA A 26 20.21 1.96 22.93
CA ALA A 26 21.53 1.56 22.47
C ALA A 26 22.20 2.67 21.64
N LEU A 27 21.44 3.40 20.82
CA LEU A 27 21.93 4.56 20.08
C LEU A 27 22.37 5.68 21.04
N ALA A 28 21.51 6.03 22.01
CA ALA A 28 21.76 7.09 22.99
C ALA A 28 23.00 6.81 23.87
N THR A 29 23.22 5.55 24.22
CA THR A 29 24.37 5.11 25.03
C THR A 29 25.60 4.75 24.20
N ARG A 30 25.54 4.87 22.86
CA ARG A 30 26.62 4.48 21.92
C ARG A 30 27.03 3.00 22.04
N THR A 31 26.06 2.14 22.34
CA THR A 31 26.25 0.68 22.46
C THR A 31 25.61 -0.10 21.30
N LEU A 32 25.02 0.60 20.32
CA LEU A 32 24.45 -0.04 19.14
C LEU A 32 25.54 -0.77 18.34
N PRO A 33 25.34 -2.05 17.96
CA PRO A 33 26.32 -2.79 17.16
C PRO A 33 26.65 -2.09 15.83
N PRO A 34 27.91 -2.15 15.35
CA PRO A 34 28.31 -1.47 14.11
C PRO A 34 27.48 -1.85 12.88
N GLU A 35 27.02 -3.11 12.79
CA GLU A 35 26.16 -3.59 11.70
C GLU A 35 24.76 -2.95 11.75
N SER A 36 24.13 -2.91 12.92
CA SER A 36 22.85 -2.21 13.13
C SER A 36 22.99 -0.71 12.86
N GLN A 37 24.11 -0.08 13.26
CA GLN A 37 24.37 1.32 12.96
C GLN A 37 24.49 1.57 11.45
N ARG A 38 25.19 0.69 10.71
CA ARG A 38 25.29 0.77 9.25
C ARG A 38 23.93 0.61 8.58
N ALA A 39 23.14 -0.39 8.99
CA ALA A 39 21.81 -0.62 8.46
C ALA A 39 20.87 0.57 8.73
N LEU A 40 20.93 1.16 9.93
CA LEU A 40 20.19 2.38 10.28
C LEU A 40 20.57 3.54 9.35
N HIS A 41 21.86 3.82 9.18
CA HIS A 41 22.30 4.90 8.28
C HIS A 41 21.86 4.68 6.83
N GLN A 42 21.97 3.44 6.32
CA GLN A 42 21.49 3.09 4.98
C GLN A 42 20.00 3.34 4.84
N ALA A 43 19.19 2.92 5.81
CA ALA A 43 17.76 3.13 5.79
C ALA A 43 17.37 4.61 5.88
N LEU A 44 17.99 5.38 6.77
CA LEU A 44 17.77 6.83 6.87
C LEU A 44 18.14 7.55 5.57
N ALA A 45 19.22 7.14 4.92
CA ALA A 45 19.63 7.70 3.64
C ALA A 45 18.60 7.39 2.52
N LEU A 46 18.10 6.15 2.46
CA LEU A 46 17.03 5.77 1.52
C LEU A 46 15.73 6.54 1.76
N LEU A 47 15.36 6.76 3.03
CA LEU A 47 14.17 7.53 3.39
C LEU A 47 14.31 9.00 3.00
N HIS A 48 15.47 9.60 3.26
CA HIS A 48 15.73 10.97 2.86
C HIS A 48 15.72 11.11 1.34
N GLU A 49 16.37 10.20 0.62
CA GLU A 49 16.35 10.17 -0.85
C GLU A 49 14.92 10.05 -1.39
N ALA A 50 14.12 9.14 -0.84
CA ALA A 50 12.73 8.95 -1.24
C ALA A 50 11.88 10.21 -1.00
N LEU A 51 12.02 10.84 0.18
CA LEU A 51 11.33 12.10 0.48
C LEU A 51 11.75 13.22 -0.48
N THR A 52 13.06 13.38 -0.74
CA THR A 52 13.57 14.39 -1.67
C THR A 52 13.00 14.18 -3.08
N ARG A 53 12.99 12.93 -3.58
CA ARG A 53 12.39 12.63 -4.89
C ARG A 53 10.88 12.89 -4.90
N ALA A 54 10.17 12.55 -3.83
CA ALA A 54 8.74 12.79 -3.69
C ALA A 54 8.42 14.30 -3.70
N LEU A 55 9.19 15.11 -2.97
CA LEU A 55 9.09 16.57 -2.98
C LEU A 55 9.44 17.18 -4.34
N ALA A 56 10.38 16.60 -5.09
CA ALA A 56 10.73 17.06 -6.43
C ALA A 56 9.68 16.66 -7.50
N ALA A 57 8.92 15.59 -7.26
CA ALA A 57 7.89 15.10 -8.20
C ALA A 57 6.56 15.85 -8.08
N THR A 58 6.35 16.61 -7.00
CA THR A 58 5.11 17.37 -6.81
C THR A 58 5.18 18.76 -7.45
N SER A 59 4.06 19.18 -8.02
CA SER A 59 3.84 20.54 -8.54
C SER A 59 3.13 21.46 -7.54
N HIS A 60 2.90 21.00 -6.30
CA HIS A 60 2.19 21.79 -5.29
C HIS A 60 3.04 22.99 -4.82
N PRO A 61 2.57 24.25 -4.95
CA PRO A 61 3.40 25.45 -4.71
C PRO A 61 4.06 25.49 -3.33
N ALA A 62 3.35 25.08 -2.28
CA ALA A 62 3.91 25.03 -0.93
C ALA A 62 5.10 24.06 -0.82
N LEU A 63 5.05 22.91 -1.49
CA LEU A 63 6.08 21.89 -1.40
C LEU A 63 7.28 22.20 -2.29
N VAL A 64 7.07 22.88 -3.42
CA VAL A 64 8.17 23.40 -4.25
C VAL A 64 9.01 24.41 -3.46
N ALA A 65 8.37 25.32 -2.73
CA ALA A 65 9.09 26.26 -1.86
C ALA A 65 9.87 25.54 -0.76
N LEU A 66 9.26 24.52 -0.13
CA LEU A 66 9.95 23.70 0.86
C LEU A 66 11.13 22.93 0.27
N GLY A 67 10.99 22.38 -0.93
CA GLY A 67 12.04 21.61 -1.61
C GLY A 67 13.26 22.46 -1.98
N ALA A 68 13.07 23.73 -2.34
CA ALA A 68 14.15 24.67 -2.59
C ALA A 68 14.93 25.04 -1.31
N GLU A 69 14.27 25.01 -0.16
CA GLU A 69 14.84 25.33 1.16
C GLU A 69 15.25 24.08 1.96
N ALA A 70 14.94 22.88 1.44
CA ALA A 70 15.21 21.64 2.14
C ALA A 70 16.74 21.50 2.31
N PRO A 71 17.24 21.32 3.53
CA PRO A 71 18.66 21.15 3.74
C PRO A 71 19.13 19.94 2.93
N PRO A 72 20.35 20.01 2.35
CA PRO A 72 20.93 18.86 1.68
C PRO A 72 20.97 17.67 2.65
N VAL A 73 20.95 16.46 2.08
CA VAL A 73 21.10 15.20 2.83
C VAL A 73 22.21 15.40 3.85
N HIS A 74 21.95 15.06 5.12
CA HIS A 74 22.94 15.26 6.18
C HIS A 74 24.30 14.69 5.71
N PRO A 75 25.42 15.43 5.77
CA PRO A 75 26.69 15.01 5.16
C PRO A 75 27.17 13.60 5.58
N LEU A 76 26.81 13.18 6.81
CA LEU A 76 27.06 11.81 7.31
C LEU A 76 26.26 10.72 6.56
N LEU A 77 25.04 11.02 6.12
CA LEU A 77 24.24 10.14 5.27
C LEU A 77 24.81 10.11 3.84
N GLU A 78 25.28 11.25 3.31
CA GLU A 78 25.95 11.30 2.00
C GLU A 78 27.23 10.45 1.98
N ALA A 79 28.08 10.57 3.00
CA ALA A 79 29.28 9.75 3.12
C ALA A 79 28.96 8.24 3.22
N SER A 80 27.85 7.89 3.87
CA SER A 80 27.36 6.50 3.97
C SER A 80 26.83 5.98 2.62
N LEU A 81 26.17 6.83 1.82
CA LEU A 81 25.69 6.50 0.48
C LEU A 81 26.84 6.32 -0.52
N VAL A 82 27.83 7.21 -0.48
CA VAL A 82 28.98 7.20 -1.41
C VAL A 82 29.91 6.02 -1.15
N SER A 83 30.06 5.60 0.11
CA SER A 83 30.93 4.46 0.45
C SER A 83 30.28 3.08 0.25
N SER A 84 28.95 3.00 0.11
CA SER A 84 28.25 1.73 -0.10
C SER A 84 28.15 1.40 -1.58
N ALA A 85 28.97 0.49 -2.10
CA ALA A 85 28.75 -0.05 -3.44
C ALA A 85 27.35 -0.70 -3.52
N PRO A 86 26.68 -0.74 -4.69
CA PRO A 86 25.37 -1.38 -4.84
C PRO A 86 25.33 -2.84 -4.35
N ARG A 87 26.48 -3.53 -4.36
CA ARG A 87 26.66 -4.90 -3.87
C ARG A 87 26.81 -5.03 -2.34
N ASP A 88 27.09 -3.93 -1.64
CA ASP A 88 27.27 -3.89 -0.18
C ASP A 88 26.00 -3.41 0.55
N ARG A 89 24.88 -3.28 -0.17
CA ARG A 89 23.58 -3.05 0.46
C ARG A 89 23.23 -4.29 1.26
N LEU A 90 23.19 -4.14 2.58
CA LEU A 90 22.73 -5.21 3.46
C LEU A 90 21.28 -5.53 3.07
N GLU A 91 21.03 -6.78 2.70
CA GLU A 91 19.68 -7.36 2.66
C GLU A 91 19.17 -7.41 4.10
N SER A 92 18.73 -6.26 4.59
CA SER A 92 18.30 -6.07 5.96
C SER A 92 16.81 -5.77 6.00
N PRO A 93 16.08 -6.31 7.00
CA PRO A 93 14.70 -5.91 7.34
C PRO A 93 14.44 -4.41 7.23
N VAL A 94 15.44 -3.64 7.61
CA VAL A 94 15.41 -2.20 7.82
C VAL A 94 15.42 -1.45 6.49
N VAL A 95 16.17 -1.98 5.52
CA VAL A 95 16.19 -1.48 4.14
C VAL A 95 14.84 -1.74 3.47
N ILE A 96 14.24 -2.91 3.72
CA ILE A 96 12.91 -3.28 3.20
C ILE A 96 11.83 -2.34 3.74
N ALA A 97 11.82 -2.10 5.06
CA ALA A 97 10.89 -1.15 5.68
C ALA A 97 11.10 0.29 5.15
N ALA A 98 12.35 0.72 4.96
CA ALA A 98 12.67 2.02 4.40
C ALA A 98 12.16 2.18 2.96
N ILE A 99 12.33 1.16 2.13
CA ILE A 99 11.79 1.13 0.77
C ILE A 99 10.26 1.25 0.80
N ALA A 100 9.59 0.52 1.70
CA ALA A 100 8.13 0.56 1.80
C ALA A 100 7.60 1.95 2.18
N LEU A 101 8.23 2.61 3.14
CA LEU A 101 7.92 3.99 3.49
C LEU A 101 8.25 4.96 2.33
N GLY A 102 9.35 4.73 1.60
CA GLY A 102 9.69 5.53 0.43
C GLY A 102 8.65 5.45 -0.70
N GLU A 103 8.10 4.26 -0.96
CA GLU A 103 7.03 4.09 -1.95
C GLU A 103 5.70 4.74 -1.50
N ARG A 104 5.44 4.84 -0.18
CA ARG A 104 4.33 5.66 0.33
C ARG A 104 4.52 7.14 0.05
N MET A 105 5.70 7.68 0.34
CA MET A 105 6.00 9.08 0.05
C MET A 105 5.80 9.37 -1.45
N ARG A 106 6.24 8.44 -2.32
CA ARG A 106 6.01 8.56 -3.77
C ARG A 106 4.52 8.60 -4.13
N SER A 107 3.70 7.70 -3.59
CA SER A 107 2.24 7.71 -3.86
C SER A 107 1.59 8.99 -3.28
N ALA A 108 1.95 9.36 -2.06
CA ALA A 108 1.49 10.58 -1.39
C ALA A 108 1.78 11.85 -2.22
N ALA A 109 2.95 11.94 -2.85
CA ALA A 109 3.33 13.06 -3.71
C ALA A 109 2.34 13.32 -4.86
N HIS A 110 1.63 12.29 -5.33
CA HIS A 110 0.67 12.38 -6.42
C HIS A 110 -0.76 12.57 -5.91
N ARG A 111 -1.11 11.94 -4.77
CA ARG A 111 -2.50 11.86 -4.28
C ARG A 111 -2.86 12.96 -3.29
N GLU A 112 -2.01 13.15 -2.28
CA GLU A 112 -2.21 14.07 -1.17
C GLU A 112 -0.88 14.76 -0.90
N PRO A 113 -0.38 15.62 -1.82
CA PRO A 113 1.01 16.07 -1.78
C PRO A 113 1.40 16.68 -0.44
N LEU A 114 0.49 17.46 0.17
CA LEU A 114 0.73 18.11 1.46
C LEU A 114 0.97 17.14 2.62
N SER A 115 0.53 15.88 2.53
CA SER A 115 0.88 14.85 3.51
C SER A 115 2.40 14.60 3.60
N LEU A 116 3.18 14.95 2.55
CA LEU A 116 4.66 14.97 2.59
C LEU A 116 5.22 15.84 3.71
N LEU A 117 4.48 16.84 4.18
CA LEU A 117 4.85 17.64 5.35
C LEU A 117 4.92 16.78 6.62
N GLY A 118 4.00 15.81 6.77
CA GLY A 118 3.97 14.90 7.90
C GLY A 118 5.13 13.91 7.87
N TYR A 119 5.43 13.37 6.68
CA TYR A 119 6.64 12.55 6.47
C TYR A 119 7.92 13.33 6.78
N HIS A 120 8.03 14.58 6.31
CA HIS A 120 9.19 15.41 6.58
C HIS A 120 9.33 15.74 8.08
N TYR A 121 8.22 16.09 8.73
CA TYR A 121 8.15 16.32 10.17
C TYR A 121 8.67 15.12 10.96
N ALA A 122 8.11 13.93 10.70
CA ALA A 122 8.44 12.72 11.44
C ALA A 122 9.90 12.30 11.22
N LEU A 123 10.41 12.37 9.99
CA LEU A 123 11.82 12.05 9.71
C LEU A 123 12.77 13.04 10.39
N ARG A 124 12.47 14.35 10.41
CA ARG A 124 13.30 15.31 11.15
C ARG A 124 13.33 15.01 12.65
N LEU A 125 12.20 14.65 13.25
CA LEU A 125 12.14 14.27 14.66
C LEU A 125 12.87 12.97 14.95
N ALA A 126 12.71 11.95 14.10
CA ALA A 126 13.41 10.67 14.25
C ALA A 126 14.94 10.83 14.14
N LEU A 127 15.41 11.87 13.46
CA LEU A 127 16.83 12.21 13.28
C LEU A 127 17.41 13.12 14.38
N LEU A 128 16.59 13.66 15.30
CA LEU A 128 17.03 14.56 16.39
C LEU A 128 18.09 14.01 17.37
N PRO A 129 18.25 12.69 17.61
CA PRO A 129 19.32 12.20 18.49
C PRO A 129 20.73 12.45 17.95
N LEU A 130 20.87 12.92 16.71
CA LEU A 130 22.17 13.22 16.10
C LEU A 130 22.67 14.60 16.57
N PRO A 131 23.88 14.70 17.17
CA PRO A 131 24.39 15.96 17.71
C PRO A 131 24.57 17.03 16.63
N GLY A 132 24.16 18.27 16.92
CA GLY A 132 24.43 19.46 16.09
C GLY A 132 23.26 20.01 15.27
N THR A 133 22.05 19.44 15.37
CA THR A 133 20.90 19.87 14.58
C THR A 133 19.79 20.47 15.46
N SER A 134 19.56 21.78 15.42
CA SER A 134 18.23 22.35 15.69
C SER A 134 17.60 23.04 14.47
N PRO A 135 17.49 22.38 13.30
CA PRO A 135 16.75 22.85 12.13
C PRO A 135 15.23 22.78 12.34
N TRP A 136 14.79 22.43 13.56
CA TRP A 136 13.39 22.33 13.95
C TRP A 136 12.68 23.69 13.94
N SER A 137 13.33 24.75 14.44
CA SER A 137 12.69 26.06 14.60
C SER A 137 12.28 26.69 13.27
N ASP A 138 13.08 26.51 12.22
CA ASP A 138 12.79 27.13 10.92
C ASP A 138 11.70 26.37 10.17
N PHE A 139 11.71 25.03 10.21
CA PHE A 139 10.63 24.22 9.62
C PHE A 139 9.31 24.38 10.38
N ALA A 140 9.34 24.43 11.71
CA ALA A 140 8.14 24.68 12.51
C ALA A 140 7.54 26.05 12.20
N ARG A 141 8.37 27.10 12.16
CA ARG A 141 7.93 28.45 11.78
C ARG A 141 7.37 28.49 10.35
N TRP A 142 8.04 27.79 9.42
CA TRP A 142 7.56 27.66 8.05
C TRP A 142 6.18 27.00 7.99
N LEU A 143 5.97 25.94 8.78
CA LEU A 143 4.72 25.18 8.82
C LEU A 143 3.58 25.99 9.46
N GLU A 144 3.86 26.76 10.51
CA GLU A 144 2.91 27.69 11.14
C GLU A 144 2.44 28.79 10.18
N GLY A 145 3.29 29.20 9.23
CA GLY A 145 2.94 30.17 8.20
C GLY A 145 2.03 29.63 7.09
N ARG A 146 1.62 28.35 7.12
CA ARG A 146 0.77 27.74 6.09
C ARG A 146 -0.68 27.63 6.57
N ALA A 147 -1.59 28.16 5.77
CA ALA A 147 -3.01 27.86 5.89
C ALA A 147 -3.27 26.54 5.16
N LEU A 148 -3.67 25.51 5.91
CA LEU A 148 -4.12 24.22 5.37
C LEU A 148 -5.63 24.09 5.57
N GLU A 149 -6.30 23.46 4.62
CA GLU A 149 -7.67 23.02 4.80
C GLU A 149 -7.74 21.84 5.80
N ALA A 150 -8.90 21.62 6.41
CA ALA A 150 -9.07 20.55 7.41
C ALA A 150 -8.71 19.15 6.87
N ALA A 151 -9.01 18.87 5.60
CA ALA A 151 -8.66 17.60 4.97
C ALA A 151 -7.15 17.46 4.74
N GLU A 152 -6.46 18.54 4.41
CA GLU A 152 -5.00 18.58 4.22
C GLU A 152 -4.29 18.39 5.56
N GLU A 153 -4.73 19.10 6.59
CA GLU A 153 -4.23 18.94 7.97
C GLU A 153 -4.37 17.49 8.46
N GLU A 154 -5.53 16.87 8.25
CA GLU A 154 -5.75 15.46 8.59
C GLU A 154 -4.81 14.52 7.82
N GLY A 155 -4.54 14.81 6.54
CA GLY A 155 -3.54 14.09 5.74
C GLY A 155 -2.13 14.21 6.31
N VAL A 156 -1.73 15.40 6.77
CA VAL A 156 -0.43 15.61 7.45
C VAL A 156 -0.34 14.80 8.74
N LEU A 157 -1.35 14.86 9.60
CA LEU A 157 -1.38 14.13 10.88
C LEU A 157 -1.31 12.62 10.67
N ARG A 158 -2.07 12.10 9.71
CA ARG A 158 -2.04 10.68 9.33
C ARG A 158 -0.64 10.25 8.88
N ALA A 159 -0.01 11.03 8.01
CA ALA A 159 1.34 10.75 7.54
C ALA A 159 2.38 10.75 8.68
N VAL A 160 2.21 11.57 9.71
CA VAL A 160 3.05 11.53 10.93
C VAL A 160 2.89 10.20 11.67
N GLY A 161 1.66 9.79 11.98
CA GLY A 161 1.39 8.53 12.67
C GLY A 161 1.90 7.31 11.90
N GLU A 162 1.72 7.29 10.59
CA GLU A 162 2.27 6.27 9.69
C GLU A 162 3.80 6.22 9.73
N SER A 163 4.44 7.39 9.61
CA SER A 163 5.91 7.51 9.64
C SER A 163 6.49 6.99 10.95
N PHE A 164 5.92 7.38 12.09
CA PHE A 164 6.39 6.89 13.39
C PHE A 164 6.18 5.38 13.55
N THR A 165 5.05 4.85 13.08
CA THR A 165 4.80 3.40 13.12
C THR A 165 5.87 2.64 12.34
N LEU A 166 6.23 3.13 11.16
CA LEU A 166 7.25 2.53 10.30
C LEU A 166 8.67 2.69 10.87
N VAL A 167 9.01 3.87 11.40
CA VAL A 167 10.29 4.10 12.11
C VAL A 167 10.41 3.20 13.32
N ARG A 168 9.35 3.03 14.11
CA ARG A 168 9.31 2.10 15.25
C ARG A 168 9.56 0.67 14.79
N ASN A 169 8.90 0.21 13.73
CA ASN A 169 9.08 -1.14 13.19
C ASN A 169 10.52 -1.35 12.69
N LEU A 170 11.10 -0.34 12.05
CA LEU A 170 12.49 -0.33 11.59
C LEU A 170 13.46 -0.46 12.78
N LEU A 171 13.29 0.36 13.82
CA LEU A 171 14.16 0.34 15.00
C LEU A 171 14.02 -0.96 15.81
N ASP A 172 12.80 -1.50 15.95
CA ASP A 172 12.58 -2.79 16.61
C ASP A 172 13.19 -3.97 15.82
N ALA A 173 13.33 -3.84 14.49
CA ALA A 173 14.01 -4.84 13.65
C ALA A 173 15.55 -4.73 13.71
N LEU A 174 16.09 -3.56 14.11
CA LEU A 174 17.54 -3.32 14.18
C LEU A 174 18.18 -3.90 15.45
N HIS A 175 17.49 -3.82 16.59
CA HIS A 175 18.09 -4.16 17.87
C HIS A 175 17.08 -4.52 18.98
N PRO A 176 17.28 -5.66 19.68
CA PRO A 176 18.27 -6.70 19.36
C PRO A 176 17.97 -7.31 17.98
N PRO A 177 18.98 -7.78 17.22
CA PRO A 177 18.74 -8.43 15.94
C PRO A 177 17.86 -9.66 16.16
N ARG A 178 16.78 -9.77 15.39
CA ARG A 178 15.84 -10.89 15.47
C ARG A 178 15.77 -11.61 14.13
N GLU A 179 15.80 -12.94 14.17
CA GLU A 179 15.45 -13.77 13.02
C GLU A 179 13.92 -13.73 12.87
N HIS A 180 13.45 -12.88 11.98
CA HIS A 180 12.05 -12.85 11.58
C HIS A 180 11.93 -13.26 10.12
N PRO A 181 10.85 -13.96 9.73
CA PRO A 181 10.60 -14.22 8.32
C PRO A 181 10.50 -12.88 7.59
N PRO A 182 11.01 -12.78 6.35
CA PRO A 182 11.06 -11.51 5.62
C PRO A 182 9.70 -10.77 5.51
N THR A 183 8.59 -11.51 5.50
CA THR A 183 7.23 -10.93 5.51
C THR A 183 6.94 -10.03 6.68
N TRP A 184 7.44 -10.35 7.88
CA TRP A 184 7.19 -9.57 9.09
C TRP A 184 7.72 -8.15 9.01
N TRP A 185 8.67 -7.91 8.10
CA TRP A 185 9.25 -6.59 7.87
C TRP A 185 8.32 -5.68 7.08
N LEU A 186 7.41 -6.25 6.28
CA LEU A 186 6.34 -5.51 5.61
C LEU A 186 5.05 -5.51 6.45
N ASN A 187 4.73 -6.65 7.06
CA ASN A 187 3.51 -6.87 7.82
C ASN A 187 3.72 -7.97 8.87
N ARG A 188 3.71 -7.61 10.16
CA ARG A 188 3.87 -8.57 11.27
C ARG A 188 2.70 -9.54 11.39
N ASP A 189 1.54 -9.14 10.88
CA ASP A 189 0.33 -9.96 10.88
C ASP A 189 0.26 -10.87 9.64
N ALA A 190 1.14 -10.66 8.66
CA ALA A 190 1.36 -11.61 7.59
C ALA A 190 2.20 -12.77 8.15
N GLY A 191 1.70 -14.00 8.01
CA GLY A 191 2.43 -15.21 8.43
C GLY A 191 3.82 -15.34 7.78
N GLY A 192 4.55 -16.42 8.08
CA GLY A 192 5.93 -16.61 7.63
C GLY A 192 6.13 -17.06 6.17
N HIS A 193 5.33 -16.57 5.21
CA HIS A 193 5.55 -16.90 3.80
C HIS A 193 6.80 -16.19 3.24
N PRO A 194 7.43 -16.67 2.15
CA PRO A 194 8.59 -15.97 1.58
C PRO A 194 8.16 -14.69 0.85
N ILE A 195 9.01 -13.67 0.83
CA ILE A 195 8.89 -12.50 -0.06
C ILE A 195 10.18 -12.33 -0.84
N THR A 196 10.15 -11.59 -1.96
CA THR A 196 11.39 -11.23 -2.67
C THR A 196 12.30 -10.39 -1.76
N THR A 197 13.61 -10.69 -1.77
CA THR A 197 14.65 -9.89 -1.11
C THR A 197 15.36 -8.97 -2.09
N ASP A 198 15.10 -9.10 -3.40
CA ASP A 198 15.61 -8.19 -4.41
C ASP A 198 14.89 -6.83 -4.28
N LEU A 199 15.69 -5.78 -4.07
CA LEU A 199 15.16 -4.46 -3.74
C LEU A 199 14.39 -3.80 -4.89
N ASP A 200 14.74 -4.10 -6.14
CA ASP A 200 14.08 -3.50 -7.31
C ASP A 200 12.75 -4.21 -7.61
N GLU A 201 12.72 -5.53 -7.43
CA GLU A 201 11.49 -6.32 -7.43
C GLU A 201 10.54 -5.93 -6.29
N LEU A 202 11.07 -5.73 -5.08
CA LEU A 202 10.27 -5.27 -3.95
C LEU A 202 9.64 -3.92 -4.24
N ARG A 203 10.41 -2.94 -4.73
CA ARG A 203 9.86 -1.63 -5.14
C ARG A 203 8.76 -1.80 -6.19
N ALA A 204 8.98 -2.62 -7.22
CA ALA A 204 7.97 -2.90 -8.24
C ALA A 204 6.69 -3.51 -7.64
N ALA A 205 6.83 -4.43 -6.69
CA ALA A 205 5.70 -5.04 -6.00
C ALA A 205 4.88 -4.01 -5.19
N LEU A 206 5.56 -3.15 -4.44
CA LEU A 206 4.91 -2.11 -3.66
C LEU A 206 4.25 -1.05 -4.55
N ARG A 207 4.87 -0.69 -5.68
CA ARG A 207 4.23 0.19 -6.67
C ARG A 207 2.95 -0.42 -7.24
N ALA A 208 2.96 -1.71 -7.56
CA ALA A 208 1.77 -2.41 -8.04
C ALA A 208 0.66 -2.49 -6.98
N ALA A 209 1.03 -2.67 -5.71
CA ALA A 209 0.10 -2.61 -4.61
C ALA A 209 -0.55 -1.22 -4.51
N GLU A 210 0.25 -0.15 -4.47
CA GLU A 210 -0.28 1.23 -4.39
C GLU A 210 -1.16 1.58 -5.60
N ALA A 211 -0.78 1.18 -6.81
CA ALA A 211 -1.60 1.35 -8.00
C ALA A 211 -2.97 0.64 -7.88
N SER A 212 -3.01 -0.52 -7.22
CA SER A 212 -4.28 -1.24 -6.97
C SER A 212 -5.15 -0.52 -5.94
N TRP A 213 -4.53 0.10 -4.93
CA TRP A 213 -5.20 0.96 -3.94
C TRP A 213 -5.67 2.29 -4.51
N GLU A 214 -4.99 2.79 -5.53
CA GLU A 214 -5.46 3.90 -6.34
C GLU A 214 -6.68 3.45 -7.11
N GLU A 215 -6.57 2.39 -7.93
CA GLU A 215 -7.66 1.88 -8.76
C GLU A 215 -8.95 1.63 -7.96
N PHE A 216 -8.85 0.99 -6.80
CA PHE A 216 -10.00 0.60 -5.98
C PHE A 216 -10.02 1.31 -4.61
N PRO A 217 -10.66 2.50 -4.47
CA PRO A 217 -10.86 3.17 -3.18
C PRO A 217 -11.55 2.29 -2.13
N TYR A 218 -12.27 1.27 -2.58
CA TYR A 218 -12.84 0.20 -1.78
C TYR A 218 -11.86 -0.39 -0.75
N TYR A 219 -10.60 -0.57 -1.12
CA TYR A 219 -9.59 -1.12 -0.21
C TYR A 219 -9.44 -0.27 1.05
N ALA A 220 -9.29 1.04 0.88
CA ALA A 220 -9.11 1.97 1.99
C ALA A 220 -10.36 2.05 2.87
N TRP A 221 -11.54 2.09 2.27
CA TRP A 221 -12.79 2.18 3.02
C TRP A 221 -13.10 0.93 3.84
N ARG A 222 -12.83 -0.26 3.29
CA ARG A 222 -13.18 -1.50 3.97
C ARG A 222 -12.10 -2.00 4.91
N TYR A 223 -10.85 -1.99 4.47
CA TYR A 223 -9.76 -2.67 5.18
C TYR A 223 -8.79 -1.71 5.85
N GLY A 224 -8.85 -0.42 5.50
CA GLY A 224 -8.00 0.62 6.07
C GLY A 224 -6.52 0.30 5.95
N GLU A 225 -5.73 0.93 6.81
CA GLU A 225 -4.27 0.81 6.78
C GLU A 225 -3.77 -0.62 6.97
N HIS A 226 -4.46 -1.41 7.80
CA HIS A 226 -4.11 -2.81 8.01
C HIS A 226 -4.23 -3.64 6.71
N GLY A 227 -5.29 -3.44 5.92
CA GLY A 227 -5.42 -4.08 4.62
C GLY A 227 -4.30 -3.71 3.63
N ARG A 228 -3.76 -2.48 3.75
CA ARG A 228 -2.68 -2.00 2.87
C ARG A 228 -1.39 -2.76 3.14
N GLN A 229 -1.06 -3.01 4.40
CA GLN A 229 0.09 -3.82 4.81
C GLN A 229 -0.01 -5.25 4.27
N PHE A 230 -1.20 -5.85 4.26
CA PHE A 230 -1.43 -7.15 3.61
C PHE A 230 -1.21 -7.10 2.09
N SER A 231 -1.70 -6.05 1.42
CA SER A 231 -1.47 -5.89 -0.02
C SER A 231 0.01 -5.82 -0.36
N TRP A 232 0.81 -5.16 0.47
CA TRP A 232 2.27 -5.12 0.31
C TRP A 232 2.94 -6.47 0.49
N SER A 233 2.65 -7.19 1.58
CA SER A 233 3.23 -8.52 1.81
C SER A 233 2.81 -9.51 0.73
N ASP A 234 1.53 -9.50 0.34
CA ASP A 234 1.00 -10.39 -0.69
C ASP A 234 1.64 -10.08 -2.05
N SER A 235 1.83 -8.80 -2.40
CA SER A 235 2.50 -8.40 -3.64
C SER A 235 3.95 -8.88 -3.67
N ALA A 236 4.68 -8.71 -2.56
CA ALA A 236 6.07 -9.15 -2.45
C ALA A 236 6.21 -10.69 -2.48
N TRP A 237 5.22 -11.41 -1.96
CA TRP A 237 5.11 -12.87 -2.07
C TRP A 237 4.81 -13.32 -3.49
N LEU A 238 3.88 -12.66 -4.18
CA LEU A 238 3.52 -12.99 -5.57
C LEU A 238 4.73 -12.90 -6.51
N VAL A 239 5.70 -12.02 -6.24
CA VAL A 239 6.96 -11.98 -7.00
C VAL A 239 7.72 -13.31 -6.93
N THR A 240 7.72 -13.99 -5.78
CA THR A 240 8.43 -15.27 -5.58
C THR A 240 7.85 -16.42 -6.40
N LEU A 241 6.64 -16.23 -6.94
CA LEU A 241 6.03 -17.17 -7.89
C LEU A 241 6.60 -17.01 -9.30
N GLY A 242 7.29 -15.90 -9.58
CA GLY A 242 7.98 -15.67 -10.84
C GLY A 242 9.02 -16.75 -11.11
N GLY A 243 8.99 -17.30 -12.32
CA GLY A 243 9.90 -18.38 -12.73
C GLY A 243 9.49 -19.79 -12.30
N GLN A 244 8.42 -19.95 -11.52
CA GLN A 244 7.80 -21.26 -11.27
C GLN A 244 6.97 -21.72 -12.49
N ASP A 245 6.60 -23.01 -12.50
CA ASP A 245 5.72 -23.57 -13.52
C ASP A 245 4.32 -22.94 -13.47
N GLU A 246 3.73 -22.64 -14.63
CA GLU A 246 2.46 -21.92 -14.72
C GLU A 246 1.29 -22.64 -14.02
N ALA A 247 1.27 -23.98 -14.02
CA ALA A 247 0.23 -24.73 -13.31
C ALA A 247 0.38 -24.60 -11.78
N GLN A 248 1.61 -24.53 -11.28
CA GLN A 248 1.89 -24.27 -9.86
C GLN A 248 1.51 -22.84 -9.47
N VAL A 249 1.90 -21.85 -10.27
CA VAL A 249 1.52 -20.45 -10.06
C VAL A 249 0.00 -20.30 -10.07
N TRP A 250 -0.68 -20.94 -11.02
CA TRP A 250 -2.14 -20.98 -11.07
C TRP A 250 -2.76 -21.54 -9.78
N LYS A 251 -2.24 -22.64 -9.25
CA LYS A 251 -2.75 -23.23 -7.99
C LYS A 251 -2.66 -22.25 -6.82
N HIS A 252 -1.53 -21.56 -6.66
CA HIS A 252 -1.35 -20.58 -5.59
C HIS A 252 -2.26 -19.35 -5.75
N ILE A 253 -2.32 -18.80 -6.97
CA ILE A 253 -3.09 -17.60 -7.24
C ILE A 253 -4.60 -17.86 -7.21
N SER A 254 -5.07 -19.00 -7.73
CA SER A 254 -6.49 -19.37 -7.65
C SER A 254 -6.95 -19.61 -6.20
N TRP A 255 -6.11 -20.23 -5.37
CA TRP A 255 -6.35 -20.34 -3.93
C TRP A 255 -6.42 -18.96 -3.27
N LEU A 256 -5.44 -18.08 -3.52
CA LEU A 256 -5.45 -16.73 -2.96
C LEU A 256 -6.71 -15.96 -3.41
N GLY A 257 -7.05 -16.03 -4.69
CA GLY A 257 -8.26 -15.39 -5.24
C GLY A 257 -9.54 -15.89 -4.56
N GLY A 258 -9.67 -17.19 -4.31
CA GLY A 258 -10.80 -17.75 -3.57
C GLY A 258 -10.86 -17.30 -2.12
N LEU A 259 -9.71 -17.24 -1.45
CA LEU A 259 -9.57 -16.76 -0.07
C LEU A 259 -9.98 -15.29 0.05
N LEU A 260 -9.48 -14.44 -0.84
CA LEU A 260 -9.76 -13.00 -0.88
C LEU A 260 -11.23 -12.72 -1.23
N ALA A 261 -11.78 -13.40 -2.24
CA ALA A 261 -13.19 -13.27 -2.62
C ALA A 261 -14.13 -13.68 -1.48
N SER A 262 -13.83 -14.76 -0.75
CA SER A 262 -14.59 -15.16 0.44
C SER A 262 -14.55 -14.12 1.56
N ARG A 263 -13.53 -13.25 1.58
CA ARG A 263 -13.40 -12.10 2.51
C ARG A 263 -13.93 -10.79 1.92
N GLY A 264 -14.56 -10.86 0.75
CA GLY A 264 -15.22 -9.74 0.10
C GLY A 264 -14.31 -8.90 -0.78
N MET A 265 -13.19 -9.45 -1.27
CA MET A 265 -12.38 -8.86 -2.34
C MET A 265 -12.57 -9.67 -3.63
N PRO A 266 -13.48 -9.27 -4.54
CA PRO A 266 -13.74 -10.02 -5.78
C PRO A 266 -12.46 -10.33 -6.55
N ARG A 267 -12.38 -11.50 -7.20
CA ARG A 267 -11.19 -11.96 -7.93
C ARG A 267 -10.76 -10.99 -9.05
N LEU A 268 -11.68 -10.15 -9.55
CA LEU A 268 -11.39 -9.05 -10.47
C LEU A 268 -10.26 -8.14 -9.94
N MET A 269 -10.21 -7.87 -8.63
CA MET A 269 -9.19 -7.01 -8.06
C MET A 269 -7.80 -7.65 -8.14
N LEU A 270 -7.70 -8.94 -7.83
CA LEU A 270 -6.45 -9.70 -7.97
C LEU A 270 -6.05 -9.86 -9.44
N GLU A 271 -7.02 -10.08 -10.33
CA GLU A 271 -6.82 -10.14 -11.78
C GLU A 271 -6.13 -8.86 -12.29
N ARG A 272 -6.65 -7.68 -11.92
CA ARG A 272 -6.06 -6.40 -12.33
C ARG A 272 -4.70 -6.15 -11.66
N HIS A 273 -4.58 -6.46 -10.37
CA HIS A 273 -3.32 -6.34 -9.63
C HIS A 273 -2.18 -7.13 -10.29
N LEU A 274 -2.41 -8.40 -10.68
CA LEU A 274 -1.39 -9.25 -11.29
C LEU A 274 -0.86 -8.70 -12.63
N ARG A 275 -1.72 -8.04 -13.42
CA ARG A 275 -1.30 -7.38 -14.67
C ARG A 275 -0.41 -6.17 -14.39
N VAL A 276 -0.75 -5.39 -13.36
CA VAL A 276 0.08 -4.25 -12.93
C VAL A 276 1.41 -4.74 -12.36
N LEU A 277 1.38 -5.75 -11.49
CA LEU A 277 2.58 -6.36 -10.90
C LEU A 277 3.54 -6.89 -11.96
N SER A 278 3.03 -7.64 -12.93
CA SER A 278 3.84 -8.14 -14.05
C SER A 278 4.51 -6.99 -14.83
N ARG A 279 3.76 -5.92 -15.11
CA ARG A 279 4.28 -4.74 -15.82
C ARG A 279 5.38 -4.03 -15.04
N GLU A 280 5.16 -3.78 -13.75
CA GLU A 280 6.13 -3.13 -12.86
C GLU A 280 7.42 -3.96 -12.73
N LEU A 281 7.30 -5.28 -12.61
CA LEU A 281 8.44 -6.20 -12.51
C LEU A 281 9.23 -6.26 -13.82
N VAL A 282 8.54 -6.34 -14.98
CA VAL A 282 9.19 -6.31 -16.30
C VAL A 282 9.91 -4.99 -16.53
N HIS A 283 9.33 -3.87 -16.08
CA HIS A 283 9.96 -2.56 -16.16
C HIS A 283 11.21 -2.47 -15.28
N ALA A 284 11.13 -2.95 -14.03
CA ALA A 284 12.26 -2.94 -13.10
C ALA A 284 13.39 -3.87 -13.54
N LYS A 285 13.06 -5.07 -14.06
CA LYS A 285 14.05 -6.08 -14.47
C LYS A 285 13.71 -6.69 -15.83
N PRO A 286 13.99 -5.98 -16.94
CA PRO A 286 13.65 -6.43 -18.30
C PRO A 286 14.25 -7.79 -18.67
N MET A 287 15.43 -8.14 -18.15
CA MET A 287 16.08 -9.42 -18.41
C MET A 287 15.30 -10.62 -17.84
N HIS A 288 14.43 -10.39 -16.85
CA HIS A 288 13.63 -11.43 -16.19
C HIS A 288 12.20 -11.49 -16.74
N ARG A 289 11.92 -10.81 -17.86
CA ARG A 289 10.58 -10.64 -18.44
C ARG A 289 9.78 -11.94 -18.53
N ARG A 290 10.38 -13.00 -19.07
CA ARG A 290 9.72 -14.31 -19.25
C ARG A 290 9.23 -14.90 -17.92
N ALA A 291 9.98 -14.70 -16.83
CA ALA A 291 9.63 -15.19 -15.51
C ALA A 291 8.41 -14.45 -14.94
N TYR A 292 8.27 -13.15 -15.21
CA TYR A 292 7.16 -12.32 -14.70
C TYR A 292 5.92 -12.32 -15.57
N GLU A 293 6.04 -12.64 -16.87
CA GLU A 293 4.89 -12.77 -17.76
C GLU A 293 3.95 -13.91 -17.37
N VAL A 294 4.40 -14.87 -16.54
CA VAL A 294 3.53 -15.92 -15.97
C VAL A 294 2.39 -15.33 -15.14
N LEU A 295 2.64 -14.23 -14.41
CA LEU A 295 1.63 -13.55 -13.59
C LEU A 295 0.53 -12.94 -14.48
N SER A 296 0.93 -12.34 -15.61
CA SER A 296 0.00 -11.79 -16.60
C SER A 296 -0.84 -12.87 -17.28
N ARG A 297 -0.23 -14.02 -17.63
CA ARG A 297 -0.96 -15.16 -18.20
C ARG A 297 -1.96 -15.77 -17.23
N VAL A 298 -1.57 -15.91 -15.95
CA VAL A 298 -2.48 -16.35 -14.89
C VAL A 298 -3.62 -15.36 -14.67
N ALA A 299 -3.34 -14.05 -14.68
CA ALA A 299 -4.37 -13.02 -14.65
C ALA A 299 -5.36 -13.18 -15.82
N GLU A 300 -4.86 -13.44 -17.03
CA GLU A 300 -5.69 -13.65 -18.21
C GLU A 300 -6.53 -14.92 -18.13
N ARG A 301 -6.00 -15.99 -17.53
CA ARG A 301 -6.79 -17.19 -17.22
C ARG A 301 -7.91 -16.91 -16.22
N MET A 302 -7.65 -16.15 -15.14
CA MET A 302 -8.69 -15.72 -14.19
C MET A 302 -9.77 -14.88 -14.89
N ALA A 303 -9.36 -13.95 -15.75
CA ALA A 303 -10.25 -13.14 -16.56
C ALA A 303 -11.11 -14.00 -17.49
N GLY A 304 -10.52 -15.02 -18.11
CA GLY A 304 -11.22 -16.01 -18.93
C GLY A 304 -12.29 -16.77 -18.15
N GLU A 305 -11.99 -17.22 -16.92
CA GLU A 305 -12.98 -17.88 -16.05
C GLU A 305 -14.13 -16.95 -15.69
N ARG A 306 -13.84 -15.69 -15.34
CA ARG A 306 -14.85 -14.68 -15.05
C ARG A 306 -15.72 -14.39 -16.27
N ARG A 307 -15.11 -14.17 -17.44
CA ARG A 307 -15.80 -13.84 -18.70
C ARG A 307 -16.70 -14.94 -19.21
N ARG A 308 -16.45 -16.20 -18.85
CA ARG A 308 -17.41 -17.29 -19.11
C ARG A 308 -18.75 -17.04 -18.40
N ILE A 309 -18.74 -16.34 -17.26
CA ILE A 309 -19.94 -16.06 -16.46
C ILE A 309 -20.48 -14.66 -16.78
N LEU A 310 -19.65 -13.63 -16.59
CA LEU A 310 -19.94 -12.24 -16.90
C LEU A 310 -18.78 -11.58 -17.66
N GLY A 311 -19.09 -11.08 -18.86
CA GLY A 311 -18.17 -10.38 -19.76
C GLY A 311 -17.75 -9.01 -19.25
N ASP A 312 -16.70 -8.44 -19.86
CA ASP A 312 -16.17 -7.12 -19.46
C ASP A 312 -17.18 -5.98 -19.72
N ASP A 313 -17.96 -6.07 -20.80
CA ASP A 313 -19.00 -5.09 -21.11
C ASP A 313 -20.17 -5.13 -20.13
N GLU A 314 -20.48 -6.30 -19.59
CA GLU A 314 -21.52 -6.47 -18.57
C GLU A 314 -21.07 -5.89 -17.23
N LEU A 315 -19.82 -6.12 -16.83
CA LEU A 315 -19.28 -5.49 -15.63
C LEU A 315 -19.33 -3.97 -15.76
N ARG A 316 -18.90 -3.42 -16.90
CA ARG A 316 -18.93 -1.97 -17.16
C ARG A 316 -20.36 -1.43 -17.10
N MET A 317 -21.31 -2.10 -17.74
CA MET A 317 -22.74 -1.75 -17.69
C MET A 317 -23.25 -1.71 -16.24
N PHE A 318 -22.91 -2.70 -15.41
CA PHE A 318 -23.30 -2.70 -13.99
C PHE A 318 -22.62 -1.59 -13.19
N GLY A 319 -21.37 -1.25 -13.51
CA GLY A 319 -20.66 -0.10 -12.97
C GLY A 319 -21.38 1.22 -13.27
N GLU A 320 -21.67 1.48 -14.54
CA GLU A 320 -22.32 2.70 -15.02
C GLU A 320 -23.75 2.86 -14.47
N ASP A 321 -24.56 1.78 -14.48
CA ASP A 321 -25.91 1.83 -13.91
C ASP A 321 -25.89 2.02 -12.38
N PHE A 322 -24.89 1.47 -11.69
CA PHE A 322 -24.73 1.72 -10.25
C PHE A 322 -24.36 3.19 -9.99
N ASP A 323 -23.38 3.73 -10.70
CA ASP A 323 -22.92 5.11 -10.54
C ASP A 323 -24.04 6.12 -10.81
N ALA A 324 -24.86 5.87 -11.84
CA ALA A 324 -26.03 6.69 -12.15
C ALA A 324 -27.07 6.72 -11.01
N ARG A 325 -27.23 5.61 -10.26
CA ARG A 325 -28.21 5.50 -9.16
C ARG A 325 -27.75 6.18 -7.89
N VAL A 326 -26.46 6.11 -7.58
CA VAL A 326 -25.90 6.65 -6.32
C VAL A 326 -25.54 8.12 -6.44
N GLY A 327 -25.38 8.62 -7.68
CA GLY A 327 -25.06 10.02 -7.96
C GLY A 327 -23.56 10.33 -7.82
N PRO A 328 -23.15 11.54 -8.28
CA PRO A 328 -21.73 11.89 -8.45
C PRO A 328 -20.93 11.90 -7.14
N GLU A 329 -21.55 12.27 -6.02
CA GLU A 329 -20.88 12.27 -4.72
C GLU A 329 -20.38 10.87 -4.34
N TRP A 330 -21.23 9.85 -4.51
CA TRP A 330 -20.90 8.48 -4.10
C TRP A 330 -20.12 7.71 -5.16
N SER A 331 -20.40 7.93 -6.44
CA SER A 331 -19.64 7.28 -7.52
C SER A 331 -18.18 7.75 -7.56
N GLN A 332 -17.90 9.00 -7.16
CA GLN A 332 -16.52 9.47 -7.01
C GLN A 332 -15.84 8.89 -5.76
N ARG A 333 -16.55 8.81 -4.62
CA ARG A 333 -15.99 8.28 -3.36
C ARG A 333 -15.63 6.80 -3.44
N LEU A 334 -16.48 5.99 -4.07
CA LEU A 334 -16.32 4.53 -4.18
C LEU A 334 -16.49 4.07 -5.63
N ARG A 335 -15.64 4.60 -6.51
CA ARG A 335 -15.63 4.26 -7.94
C ARG A 335 -15.53 2.76 -8.18
N GLY A 336 -16.26 2.28 -9.17
CA GLY A 336 -16.26 0.86 -9.57
C GLY A 336 -17.02 -0.07 -8.62
N ALA A 337 -17.79 0.44 -7.65
CA ALA A 337 -18.55 -0.39 -6.74
C ALA A 337 -19.54 -1.33 -7.46
N GLY A 338 -20.22 -0.84 -8.52
CA GLY A 338 -21.09 -1.67 -9.36
C GLY A 338 -20.34 -2.81 -10.07
N GLU A 339 -19.13 -2.54 -10.58
CA GLU A 339 -18.27 -3.57 -11.19
C GLU A 339 -17.87 -4.63 -10.16
N LEU A 340 -17.50 -4.22 -8.95
CA LEU A 340 -17.12 -5.13 -7.86
C LEU A 340 -18.29 -6.03 -7.44
N LEU A 341 -19.50 -5.49 -7.36
CA LEU A 341 -20.71 -6.26 -7.05
C LEU A 341 -21.01 -7.30 -8.13
N ALA A 342 -20.93 -6.93 -9.40
CA ALA A 342 -21.12 -7.85 -10.51
C ALA A 342 -20.00 -8.91 -10.57
N ALA A 343 -18.75 -8.53 -10.31
CA ALA A 343 -17.63 -9.46 -10.22
C ALA A 343 -17.80 -10.46 -9.06
N ALA A 344 -18.32 -10.02 -7.90
CA ALA A 344 -18.64 -10.92 -6.79
C ALA A 344 -19.72 -11.95 -7.17
N VAL A 345 -20.70 -11.56 -7.98
CA VAL A 345 -21.70 -12.49 -8.54
C VAL A 345 -21.03 -13.49 -9.49
N ALA A 346 -20.11 -13.03 -10.35
CA ALA A 346 -19.34 -13.95 -11.18
C ALA A 346 -18.53 -14.96 -10.34
N ASP A 347 -17.94 -14.52 -9.23
CA ASP A 347 -17.22 -15.40 -8.29
C ASP A 347 -18.14 -16.40 -7.59
N GLU A 348 -19.34 -15.99 -7.19
CA GLU A 348 -20.37 -16.87 -6.61
C GLU A 348 -20.77 -17.98 -7.58
N TYR A 349 -21.09 -17.64 -8.83
CA TYR A 349 -21.41 -18.61 -9.88
C TYR A 349 -20.21 -19.43 -10.34
N GLY A 350 -18.99 -18.94 -10.09
CA GLY A 350 -17.72 -19.65 -10.26
C GLY A 350 -17.38 -20.58 -9.09
N GLY A 351 -18.28 -20.73 -8.10
CA GLY A 351 -18.15 -21.69 -7.00
C GLY A 351 -17.68 -21.09 -5.66
N ILE A 352 -17.47 -19.76 -5.58
CA ILE A 352 -17.03 -19.10 -4.34
C ILE A 352 -18.25 -18.58 -3.59
N ALA A 353 -18.92 -19.46 -2.84
CA ALA A 353 -20.21 -19.18 -2.20
C ALA A 353 -20.23 -17.93 -1.29
N GLN A 354 -19.10 -17.58 -0.67
CA GLN A 354 -19.01 -16.42 0.26
C GLN A 354 -18.71 -15.09 -0.43
N ALA A 355 -18.49 -15.07 -1.76
CA ALA A 355 -18.11 -13.85 -2.48
C ALA A 355 -19.15 -12.73 -2.34
N VAL A 356 -20.41 -13.00 -2.66
CA VAL A 356 -21.49 -12.00 -2.54
C VAL A 356 -21.83 -11.70 -1.07
N PRO A 357 -22.09 -12.69 -0.18
CA PRO A 357 -22.43 -12.38 1.22
C PRO A 357 -21.40 -11.49 1.92
N SER A 358 -20.11 -11.77 1.71
CA SER A 358 -19.02 -11.03 2.35
C SER A 358 -18.85 -9.61 1.82
N LEU A 359 -19.04 -9.38 0.52
CA LEU A 359 -19.03 -8.03 -0.06
C LEU A 359 -20.30 -7.23 0.33
N ALA A 360 -21.45 -7.86 0.13
CA ALA A 360 -22.74 -7.20 0.25
C ALA A 360 -23.13 -6.88 1.69
N SER A 361 -22.66 -7.64 2.70
CA SER A 361 -22.93 -7.30 4.10
C SER A 361 -22.30 -5.95 4.46
N TRP A 362 -21.04 -5.71 4.07
CA TRP A 362 -20.36 -4.45 4.28
C TRP A 362 -20.98 -3.31 3.48
N MET A 363 -21.28 -3.52 2.19
CA MET A 363 -21.86 -2.48 1.31
C MET A 363 -23.32 -2.11 1.65
N ARG A 364 -24.02 -2.88 2.50
CA ARG A 364 -25.41 -2.62 2.91
C ARG A 364 -25.54 -2.09 4.33
N GLU A 365 -24.43 -1.82 5.01
CA GLU A 365 -24.42 -1.35 6.40
C GLU A 365 -24.99 0.08 6.52
N PRO A 366 -26.16 0.28 7.18
CA PRO A 366 -26.82 1.59 7.25
C PRO A 366 -26.03 2.64 8.02
N SER A 367 -25.16 2.22 8.94
CA SER A 367 -24.25 3.13 9.64
C SER A 367 -23.14 3.71 8.76
N ARG A 368 -22.88 3.11 7.58
CA ARG A 368 -21.83 3.52 6.64
C ARG A 368 -22.39 4.15 5.37
N PHE A 369 -23.54 3.68 4.92
CA PHE A 369 -24.09 4.03 3.60
C PHE A 369 -25.52 4.55 3.67
N PRO A 370 -25.87 5.54 2.85
CA PRO A 370 -27.22 6.07 2.81
C PRO A 370 -28.18 5.12 2.09
N ALA A 371 -29.48 5.27 2.33
CA ALA A 371 -30.50 4.39 1.75
C ALA A 371 -30.47 4.28 0.20
N PRO A 372 -30.20 5.34 -0.59
CA PRO A 372 -30.05 5.22 -2.05
C PRO A 372 -28.92 4.28 -2.47
N TRP A 373 -27.78 4.29 -1.76
CA TRP A 373 -26.66 3.39 -1.99
C TRP A 373 -27.07 1.94 -1.76
N ILE A 374 -27.68 1.65 -0.61
CA ILE A 374 -28.10 0.29 -0.23
C ILE A 374 -29.06 -0.29 -1.28
N ARG A 375 -30.03 0.51 -1.75
CA ARG A 375 -30.95 0.10 -2.83
C ARG A 375 -30.22 -0.16 -4.15
N ALA A 376 -29.20 0.64 -4.49
CA ALA A 376 -28.39 0.42 -5.67
C ALA A 376 -27.62 -0.91 -5.56
N VAL A 377 -27.03 -1.21 -4.41
CA VAL A 377 -26.34 -2.49 -4.14
C VAL A 377 -27.28 -3.68 -4.35
N GLU A 378 -28.45 -3.66 -3.72
CA GLU A 378 -29.44 -4.73 -3.83
C GLU A 378 -29.91 -4.95 -5.28
N ARG A 379 -30.14 -3.85 -6.00
CA ARG A 379 -30.58 -3.90 -7.38
C ARG A 379 -29.51 -4.44 -8.32
N THR A 380 -28.26 -3.99 -8.20
CA THR A 380 -27.14 -4.50 -9.01
C THR A 380 -26.94 -5.99 -8.77
N LEU A 381 -26.96 -6.45 -7.52
CA LEU A 381 -26.85 -7.88 -7.20
C LEU A 381 -28.01 -8.69 -7.78
N LEU A 382 -29.24 -8.18 -7.69
CA LEU A 382 -30.42 -8.84 -8.26
C LEU A 382 -30.33 -8.95 -9.79
N GLN A 383 -29.93 -7.87 -10.48
CA GLN A 383 -29.81 -7.84 -11.93
C GLN A 383 -28.68 -8.76 -12.42
N ALA A 384 -27.49 -8.69 -11.80
CA ALA A 384 -26.36 -9.54 -12.16
C ALA A 384 -26.68 -11.03 -11.94
N ARG A 385 -27.34 -11.39 -10.83
CA ARG A 385 -27.80 -12.77 -10.59
C ARG A 385 -28.86 -13.20 -11.58
N SER A 386 -29.79 -12.31 -11.95
CA SER A 386 -30.83 -12.63 -12.94
C SER A 386 -30.21 -12.94 -14.30
N LEU A 387 -29.24 -12.15 -14.73
CA LEU A 387 -28.48 -12.40 -15.95
C LEU A 387 -27.75 -13.76 -15.89
N CYS A 388 -27.11 -14.07 -14.76
CA CYS A 388 -26.43 -15.36 -14.58
C CYS A 388 -27.40 -16.55 -14.54
N ARG A 389 -28.58 -16.44 -13.94
CA ARG A 389 -29.60 -17.52 -13.92
C ARG A 389 -30.10 -17.88 -15.31
N VAL A 390 -30.23 -16.89 -16.20
CA VAL A 390 -30.62 -17.13 -17.60
C VAL A 390 -29.53 -17.94 -18.32
N ARG A 391 -28.25 -17.70 -18.02
CA ARG A 391 -27.11 -18.42 -18.62
C ARG A 391 -26.83 -19.77 -17.97
N PHE A 392 -27.03 -19.88 -16.67
CA PHE A 392 -26.69 -21.05 -15.85
C PHE A 392 -27.88 -21.46 -14.97
N PRO A 393 -28.91 -22.12 -15.55
CA PRO A 393 -30.12 -22.51 -14.81
C PRO A 393 -29.84 -23.46 -13.63
N SER A 394 -28.76 -24.24 -13.71
CA SER A 394 -28.30 -25.17 -12.65
C SER A 394 -27.56 -24.50 -11.50
N GLY A 395 -27.31 -23.19 -11.56
CA GLY A 395 -26.81 -22.37 -10.45
C GLY A 395 -25.30 -22.30 -10.28
N VAL A 396 -24.50 -23.09 -10.99
CA VAL A 396 -23.02 -23.01 -10.98
C VAL A 396 -22.47 -23.29 -12.38
N ALA A 397 -21.56 -22.44 -12.86
CA ALA A 397 -20.85 -22.69 -14.12
C ALA A 397 -19.81 -23.80 -13.89
N GLY A 398 -20.01 -24.99 -14.49
CA GLY A 398 -19.02 -26.09 -14.45
C GLY A 398 -19.40 -27.32 -13.60
N ARG A 399 -20.69 -27.58 -13.36
CA ARG A 399 -21.19 -28.92 -12.95
C ARG A 399 -21.86 -29.66 -14.13
N GLU A 400 -21.20 -29.68 -15.28
CA GLU A 400 -21.55 -30.58 -16.39
C GLU A 400 -20.43 -31.62 -16.59
#